data_AF-K8XLY7-F1
#
_entry.id   AF-K8XLY7-F1
#
_cell.length_a   1.000
_cell.length_b   1.000
_cell.length_c   1.000
_cell.angle_alpha   90.00
_cell.angle_beta   90.00
_cell.angle_gamma   90.00
#
_symmetry.space_group_name_H-M   'P 1'
#
loop_
_entity.id
_entity.type
_entity.pdbx_description
1 polymer ?
#
loop_
_entity_poly.entity_id
_entity_poly.type
_entity_poly.pdbx_seq_one_letter_code
_entity_poly.pdbx_strand_id
1 'polypeptide(L)'
;MDYPRIATDDRRHAVTPLSHKDANKVYSKVDKWREENPNAFYQYVVEETGGCMIQFWGYRIYYGRCVDCSGVVTRRRKISPNKTGPTWTGRWPLYCTECTAKKSAKRVDANRARVRARRAAEYAERDAQREKAGLPPITQGYRSDLR
;
A
#
# COMPACT_ATOMS: atom_id res chain seq x y z
N MET A 1 32.81 15.28 -21.53
CA MET A 1 31.89 14.35 -20.84
C MET A 1 30.90 13.88 -21.88
N ASP A 2 31.15 12.72 -22.46
CA ASP A 2 30.32 12.13 -23.50
C ASP A 2 29.18 11.33 -22.86
N TYR A 3 27.95 11.73 -23.13
CA TYR A 3 26.79 10.91 -22.85
C TYR A 3 26.73 9.75 -23.86
N PRO A 4 26.45 8.51 -23.43
CA PRO A 4 26.28 7.42 -24.39
C PRO A 4 25.09 7.72 -25.30
N ARG A 5 25.35 7.83 -26.61
CA ARG A 5 24.32 7.84 -27.65
C ARG A 5 23.58 6.50 -27.59
N ILE A 6 22.29 6.54 -27.29
CA ILE A 6 21.40 5.39 -27.45
C ILE A 6 21.43 5.04 -28.94
N ALA A 7 21.95 3.85 -29.26
CA ALA A 7 21.98 3.33 -30.61
C ALA A 7 20.54 3.28 -31.14
N THR A 8 20.24 4.14 -32.12
CA THR A 8 19.09 3.98 -32.98
C THR A 8 19.35 2.78 -33.89
N ASP A 9 18.34 1.94 -33.99
CA ASP A 9 18.10 0.96 -35.05
C ASP A 9 18.49 -0.51 -34.75
N ASP A 10 17.57 -1.24 -34.12
CA ASP A 10 17.16 -2.59 -34.56
C ASP A 10 15.80 -2.97 -33.91
N ARG A 11 14.82 -2.06 -33.90
CA ARG A 11 13.44 -2.42 -33.53
C ARG A 11 12.81 -3.08 -34.75
N ARG A 12 13.12 -4.37 -34.95
CA ARG A 12 12.25 -5.24 -35.76
C ARG A 12 10.83 -5.06 -35.24
N HIS A 13 10.00 -4.34 -36.00
CA HIS A 13 8.57 -4.25 -35.76
C HIS A 13 7.99 -5.64 -36.00
N ALA A 14 8.08 -6.52 -35.00
CA ALA A 14 7.25 -7.69 -34.92
C ALA A 14 5.82 -7.19 -34.67
N VAL A 15 5.13 -6.80 -35.74
CA VAL A 15 3.68 -6.70 -35.74
C VAL A 15 3.20 -8.14 -35.65
N THR A 16 3.03 -8.64 -34.43
CA THR A 16 2.33 -9.89 -34.19
C THR A 16 0.94 -9.72 -34.82
N PRO A 17 0.54 -10.50 -35.82
CA PRO A 17 -0.79 -10.39 -36.38
C PRO A 17 -1.78 -10.60 -35.23
N LEU A 18 -2.61 -9.58 -35.01
CA LEU A 18 -3.68 -9.61 -34.03
C LEU A 18 -4.47 -10.90 -34.26
N SER A 19 -4.49 -11.77 -33.25
CA SER A 19 -5.29 -13.00 -33.30
C SER A 19 -6.73 -12.63 -33.65
N HIS A 20 -7.49 -13.51 -34.30
CA HIS A 20 -8.90 -13.25 -34.69
C HIS A 20 -9.81 -12.74 -33.53
N LYS A 21 -9.37 -12.80 -32.26
CA LYS A 21 -10.06 -12.20 -31.11
C LYS A 21 -9.91 -10.68 -30.99
N ASP A 22 -8.90 -10.07 -31.60
CA ASP A 22 -8.65 -8.63 -31.55
C ASP A 22 -9.36 -7.87 -32.69
N ALA A 23 -9.79 -8.56 -33.75
CA ALA A 23 -10.51 -7.96 -34.88
C ALA A 23 -11.90 -7.40 -34.50
N ASN A 24 -12.47 -7.84 -33.37
CA ASN A 24 -13.75 -7.39 -32.84
C ASN A 24 -13.62 -6.50 -31.59
N LYS A 25 -12.47 -5.83 -31.37
CA LYS A 25 -12.37 -4.77 -30.36
C LYS A 25 -13.24 -3.60 -30.80
N VAL A 26 -14.48 -3.59 -30.33
CA VAL A 26 -15.34 -2.41 -30.38
C VAL A 26 -14.67 -1.35 -29.52
N TYR A 27 -14.07 -0.34 -30.17
CA TYR A 27 -13.49 0.79 -29.48
C TYR A 27 -14.58 1.45 -28.62
N SER A 28 -14.33 1.50 -27.31
CA SER A 28 -15.20 2.30 -26.45
C SER A 28 -15.04 3.77 -26.82
N LYS A 29 -16.07 4.61 -26.56
CA LYS A 29 -15.95 6.06 -26.73
C LYS A 29 -14.72 6.65 -26.00
N VAL A 30 -14.33 6.01 -24.89
CA VAL A 30 -13.16 6.40 -24.09
C VAL A 30 -11.85 6.06 -24.80
N ASP A 31 -11.77 4.91 -25.47
CA ASP A 31 -10.56 4.50 -26.18
C ASP A 31 -10.31 5.38 -27.41
N LYS A 32 -11.36 5.68 -28.19
CA LYS A 32 -11.27 6.63 -29.31
C LYS A 32 -10.83 8.02 -28.84
N TRP A 33 -11.40 8.52 -27.75
CA TRP A 33 -11.01 9.81 -27.18
C TRP A 33 -9.54 9.84 -26.71
N ARG A 34 -9.01 8.73 -26.18
CA ARG A 34 -7.59 8.63 -25.76
C ARG A 34 -6.63 8.68 -26.93
N GLU A 35 -6.97 8.09 -28.08
CA GLU A 35 -6.17 8.18 -29.30
C GLU A 35 -6.14 9.59 -29.87
N GLU A 36 -7.29 10.27 -29.85
CA GLU A 36 -7.41 11.66 -30.29
C GLU A 36 -6.73 12.65 -29.33
N ASN A 37 -6.56 12.28 -28.05
CA ASN A 37 -6.02 13.13 -27.00
C ASN A 37 -4.91 12.43 -26.19
N PRO A 38 -3.78 12.05 -26.83
CA PRO A 38 -2.74 11.26 -26.18
C PRO A 38 -2.08 12.01 -25.00
N ASN A 39 -2.06 13.34 -25.06
CA ASN A 39 -1.46 14.21 -24.05
C ASN A 39 -2.45 14.71 -22.99
N ALA A 40 -3.68 14.20 -22.98
CA ALA A 40 -4.65 14.63 -21.97
C ALA A 40 -4.32 14.03 -20.60
N PHE A 41 -3.90 14.90 -19.69
CA PHE A 41 -3.73 14.60 -18.27
C PHE A 41 -4.46 15.63 -17.43
N TYR A 42 -4.84 15.22 -16.22
CA TYR A 42 -5.40 16.12 -15.22
C TYR A 42 -4.45 16.22 -14.05
N GLN A 43 -4.21 17.43 -13.54
CA GLN A 43 -3.33 17.69 -12.42
C GLN A 43 -4.13 18.29 -11.25
N TYR A 44 -3.80 17.85 -10.04
CA TYR A 44 -4.46 18.32 -8.82
C TYR A 44 -3.47 18.41 -7.69
N VAL A 45 -3.64 19.42 -6.84
CA VAL A 45 -2.91 19.54 -5.59
C VAL A 45 -3.63 18.71 -4.54
N VAL A 46 -2.88 17.91 -3.78
CA VAL A 46 -3.39 17.14 -2.64
C VAL A 46 -3.10 17.96 -1.40
N GLU A 47 -4.09 18.72 -0.94
CA GLU A 47 -3.95 19.64 0.20
C GLU A 47 -3.47 18.93 1.48
N GLU A 48 -4.02 17.74 1.78
CA GLU A 48 -3.68 16.95 2.97
C GLU A 48 -2.18 16.63 3.10
N THR A 49 -1.48 16.52 1.97
CA THR A 49 -0.08 16.09 1.94
C THR A 49 0.85 17.14 1.31
N GLY A 50 0.31 18.24 0.79
CA GLY A 50 1.04 19.22 0.00
C GLY A 50 1.64 18.66 -1.30
N GLY A 51 1.15 17.51 -1.77
CA GLY A 51 1.66 16.83 -2.96
C GLY A 51 0.89 17.17 -4.24
N CYS A 52 1.32 16.61 -5.35
CA CYS A 52 0.69 16.73 -6.65
C CYS A 52 0.25 15.35 -7.16
N MET A 53 -0.97 15.25 -7.66
CA MET A 53 -1.50 14.05 -8.32
C MET A 53 -1.77 14.35 -9.80
N ILE A 54 -1.28 13.47 -10.66
CA ILE A 54 -1.51 13.49 -12.10
C ILE A 54 -2.36 12.27 -12.47
N GLN A 55 -3.44 12.49 -13.20
CA GLN A 55 -4.33 11.46 -13.70
C GLN A 55 -4.24 11.36 -15.22
N PHE A 56 -3.95 10.16 -15.73
CA PHE A 56 -3.98 9.86 -17.16
C PHE A 56 -4.26 8.38 -17.40
N TRP A 57 -4.96 8.08 -18.49
CA TRP A 57 -5.10 6.73 -19.07
C TRP A 57 -5.53 5.64 -18.07
N GLY A 58 -6.47 5.96 -17.17
CA GLY A 58 -6.97 5.01 -16.17
C GLY A 58 -6.04 4.81 -14.97
N TYR A 59 -5.01 5.63 -14.82
CA TYR A 59 -4.13 5.66 -13.66
C TYR A 59 -4.10 7.04 -13.01
N ARG A 60 -3.72 7.02 -11.74
CA ARG A 60 -3.35 8.21 -10.97
C ARG A 60 -1.97 8.00 -10.39
N ILE A 61 -1.12 9.00 -10.57
CA ILE A 61 0.24 9.02 -10.06
C ILE A 61 0.35 10.21 -9.12
N TYR A 62 0.72 9.93 -7.89
CA TYR A 62 1.00 10.93 -6.88
C TYR A 62 2.50 11.14 -6.75
N TYR A 63 2.89 12.40 -6.56
CA TYR A 63 4.23 12.88 -6.25
C TYR A 63 4.14 13.83 -5.05
N GLY A 64 4.93 13.59 -4.02
CA GLY A 64 5.01 14.50 -2.88
C GLY A 64 6.30 14.31 -2.11
N ARG A 65 6.41 14.98 -0.97
CA ARG A 65 7.52 14.82 -0.05
C ARG A 65 7.08 14.11 1.22
N CYS A 66 7.95 13.26 1.74
CA CYS A 66 7.77 12.63 3.03
C CYS A 66 7.80 13.69 4.13
N VAL A 67 6.81 13.71 5.01
CA VAL A 67 6.76 14.68 6.12
C VAL A 67 7.94 14.53 7.08
N ASP A 68 8.46 13.31 7.28
CA ASP A 68 9.53 13.07 8.25
C ASP A 68 10.94 13.34 7.68
N CYS A 69 11.22 12.88 6.45
CA CYS A 69 12.58 12.93 5.88
C CYS A 69 12.70 13.80 4.63
N SER A 70 11.62 14.46 4.19
CA SER A 70 11.54 15.23 2.94
C SER A 70 11.86 14.46 1.66
N GLY A 71 12.11 13.15 1.74
CA GLY A 71 12.37 12.29 0.59
C GLY A 71 11.17 12.22 -0.36
N VAL A 72 11.44 11.95 -1.64
CA VAL A 72 10.41 11.87 -2.67
C VAL A 72 9.50 10.66 -2.39
N VAL A 73 8.19 10.92 -2.39
CA VAL A 73 7.16 9.89 -2.25
C VAL A 73 6.37 9.82 -3.55
N THR A 74 6.35 8.64 -4.15
CA THR A 74 5.54 8.38 -5.33
C THR A 74 4.55 7.25 -5.08
N ARG A 75 3.38 7.33 -5.70
CA ARG A 75 2.40 6.24 -5.66
C ARG A 75 1.58 6.21 -6.93
N ARG A 76 1.53 5.04 -7.57
CA ARG A 76 0.64 4.77 -8.69
C ARG A 76 -0.59 4.00 -8.21
N ARG A 77 -1.78 4.39 -8.68
CA ARG A 77 -3.04 3.68 -8.45
C ARG A 77 -3.81 3.53 -9.76
N LYS A 78 -4.44 2.37 -9.97
CA LYS A 78 -5.39 2.17 -11.06
C LYS A 78 -6.73 2.81 -10.67
N ILE A 79 -7.37 3.49 -11.60
CA ILE A 79 -8.74 4.00 -11.42
C ILE A 79 -9.66 2.79 -11.55
N SER A 80 -10.14 2.29 -10.43
CA SER A 80 -11.19 1.29 -10.42
C SER A 80 -12.54 1.95 -10.70
N PRO A 81 -13.37 1.40 -11.59
CA PRO A 81 -14.74 1.86 -11.76
C PRO A 81 -15.49 1.60 -10.46
N ASN A 82 -15.82 2.66 -9.73
CA ASN A 82 -16.66 2.57 -8.55
C ASN A 82 -18.11 2.72 -9.02
N LYS A 83 -18.96 1.71 -8.78
CA LYS A 83 -20.35 1.71 -9.29
C LYS A 83 -21.25 2.75 -8.62
N THR A 84 -20.87 3.25 -7.45
CA THR A 84 -21.77 3.98 -6.54
C THR A 84 -21.18 5.27 -5.97
N GLY A 85 -20.03 5.73 -6.45
CA GLY A 85 -19.42 6.93 -5.88
C GLY A 85 -18.28 7.51 -6.69
N PRO A 86 -17.80 8.70 -6.28
CA PRO A 86 -16.69 9.36 -6.95
C PRO A 86 -15.49 8.43 -6.97
N THR A 87 -14.87 8.28 -8.14
CA THR A 87 -13.66 7.47 -8.28
C THR A 87 -12.48 8.07 -7.50
N TRP A 88 -12.60 9.31 -7.01
CA TRP A 88 -11.64 10.11 -6.25
C TRP A 88 -11.26 9.60 -4.85
N THR A 89 -11.73 8.42 -4.49
CA THR A 89 -11.58 7.87 -3.14
C THR A 89 -10.21 7.22 -2.95
N GLY A 90 -9.27 7.95 -2.35
CA GLY A 90 -8.05 7.32 -1.89
C GLY A 90 -7.07 8.26 -1.21
N ARG A 91 -6.81 8.02 0.08
CA ARG A 91 -5.80 8.75 0.86
C ARG A 91 -4.42 8.57 0.24
N TRP A 92 -3.71 9.66 -0.04
CA TRP A 92 -2.35 9.63 -0.60
C TRP A 92 -1.30 9.43 0.50
N PRO A 93 -0.14 8.82 0.19
CA PRO A 93 0.87 8.56 1.20
C PRO A 93 1.52 9.87 1.68
N LEU A 94 1.53 10.04 3.01
CA LEU A 94 2.18 11.16 3.70
C LEU A 94 3.67 10.89 3.98
N TYR A 95 4.07 9.62 4.02
CA TYR A 95 5.41 9.17 4.38
C TYR A 95 6.00 8.29 3.28
N CYS A 96 7.33 8.28 3.16
CA CYS A 96 8.02 7.29 2.34
C CYS A 96 7.88 5.88 2.95
N THR A 97 8.24 4.87 2.17
CA THR A 97 8.17 3.45 2.57
C THR A 97 8.97 3.19 3.85
N GLU A 98 10.16 3.77 3.96
CA GLU A 98 11.04 3.60 5.12
C GLU A 98 10.47 4.22 6.40
N CYS A 99 10.04 5.48 6.34
CA CYS A 99 9.42 6.16 7.49
C CYS A 99 8.13 5.45 7.91
N THR A 100 7.34 4.97 6.95
CA THR A 100 6.16 4.15 7.21
C THR A 100 6.53 2.84 7.93
N ALA A 101 7.58 2.16 7.48
CA ALA A 101 8.05 0.92 8.10
C ALA A 101 8.54 1.14 9.54
N LYS A 102 9.34 2.20 9.78
CA LYS A 102 9.81 2.59 11.12
C LYS A 102 8.64 2.88 12.07
N LYS A 103 7.63 3.64 11.61
CA LYS A 103 6.42 3.92 12.40
C LYS A 103 5.61 2.66 12.68
N SER A 104 5.47 1.77 11.69
CA SER A 104 4.78 0.50 11.86
C SER A 104 5.47 -0.39 12.90
N ALA A 105 6.80 -0.52 12.85
CA ALA A 105 7.58 -1.30 13.80
C ALA A 105 7.40 -0.77 15.23
N LYS A 106 7.55 0.54 15.45
CA LYS A 106 7.32 1.18 16.76
C LYS A 106 5.92 0.87 17.31
N ARG A 107 4.88 0.95 16.46
CA ARG A 107 3.50 0.63 16.85
C ARG A 107 3.34 -0.84 17.24
N VAL A 108 3.95 -1.76 16.48
CA VAL A 108 3.91 -3.20 16.78
C VAL A 108 4.58 -3.48 18.12
N ASP A 109 5.74 -2.88 18.39
CA ASP A 109 6.45 -3.09 19.65
C ASP A 109 5.70 -2.51 20.85
N ALA A 110 5.14 -1.31 20.71
CA ALA A 110 4.28 -0.72 21.74
C ALA A 110 3.05 -1.60 22.04
N ASN A 111 2.42 -2.17 20.99
CA ASN A 111 1.28 -3.07 21.19
C ASN A 111 1.71 -4.38 21.85
N ARG A 112 2.87 -4.93 21.49
CA ARG A 112 3.44 -6.13 22.15
C ARG A 112 3.68 -5.87 23.63
N ALA A 113 4.27 -4.72 23.99
CA ALA A 113 4.48 -4.33 25.38
C ALA A 113 3.16 -4.24 26.15
N ARG A 114 2.15 -3.57 25.56
CA ARG A 114 0.81 -3.46 26.16
C ARG A 114 0.14 -4.82 26.38
N VAL A 115 0.23 -5.72 25.41
CA VAL A 115 -0.34 -7.07 25.53
C VAL A 115 0.39 -7.90 26.59
N ARG A 116 1.72 -7.78 26.70
CA ARG A 116 2.49 -8.45 27.76
C ARG A 116 2.09 -7.93 29.14
N ALA A 117 1.99 -6.61 29.32
CA ALA A 117 1.56 -6.00 30.58
C ALA A 117 0.15 -6.46 30.98
N ARG A 118 -0.79 -6.48 30.02
CA ARG A 118 -2.15 -6.97 30.26
C ARG A 118 -2.16 -8.44 30.70
N ARG A 119 -1.41 -9.30 30.00
CA ARG A 119 -1.30 -10.73 30.38
C ARG A 119 -0.66 -10.92 31.75
N ALA A 120 0.35 -10.13 32.09
CA ALA A 120 0.99 -10.21 33.41
C ALA A 120 0.00 -9.84 34.54
N ALA A 121 -0.83 -8.81 34.33
CA ALA A 121 -1.89 -8.44 35.27
C ALA A 121 -2.96 -9.54 35.39
N GLU A 122 -3.44 -10.07 34.26
CA GLU A 122 -4.39 -11.18 34.22
C GLU A 122 -3.86 -12.43 34.96
N TYR A 123 -2.56 -12.75 34.81
CA TYR A 123 -1.94 -13.87 35.51
C TYR A 123 -1.78 -13.60 37.01
N ALA A 124 -1.37 -12.39 37.40
CA ALA A 124 -1.26 -12.02 38.81
C ALA A 124 -2.61 -12.09 39.53
N GLU A 125 -3.68 -11.60 38.91
CA GLU A 125 -5.04 -11.72 39.46
C GLU A 125 -5.48 -13.18 39.59
N ARG A 126 -5.25 -13.98 38.54
CA ARG A 126 -5.60 -15.41 38.56
C ARG A 126 -4.83 -16.16 39.64
N ASP A 127 -3.55 -15.90 39.79
CA ASP A 127 -2.71 -16.57 40.77
C ASP A 127 -3.11 -16.14 42.20
N ALA A 128 -3.45 -14.87 42.41
CA ALA A 128 -4.02 -14.39 43.69
C ALA A 128 -5.38 -15.02 44.01
N GLN A 129 -6.25 -15.26 43.02
CA GLN A 129 -7.50 -16.00 43.22
C GLN A 129 -7.25 -17.45 43.61
N ARG A 130 -6.24 -18.10 43.02
CA ARG A 130 -5.86 -19.48 43.36
C ARG A 130 -5.27 -19.60 44.75
N GLU A 131 -4.41 -18.66 45.13
CA GLU A 131 -3.84 -18.59 46.48
C GLU A 131 -4.95 -18.48 47.53
N LYS A 132 -5.95 -17.61 47.31
CA LYS A 132 -7.14 -17.52 48.18
C LYS A 132 -7.93 -18.82 48.26
N ALA A 133 -7.97 -19.59 47.18
CA ALA A 133 -8.64 -20.88 47.11
C ALA A 133 -7.78 -22.06 47.61
N GLY A 134 -6.54 -21.82 48.07
CA GLY A 134 -5.61 -22.86 48.51
C GLY A 134 -5.10 -23.77 47.39
N LEU A 135 -5.24 -23.35 46.13
CA LEU A 135 -4.82 -24.11 44.96
C LEU A 135 -3.42 -23.67 44.51
N PRO A 136 -2.53 -24.60 44.09
CA PRO A 136 -1.20 -24.24 43.60
C PRO A 136 -1.30 -23.40 42.31
N PRO A 137 -0.31 -22.54 41.98
CA PRO A 137 -0.32 -21.74 40.76
C PRO A 137 -0.27 -22.61 39.48
N ILE A 138 -0.85 -22.12 38.37
CA ILE A 138 -0.79 -22.83 37.07
C ILE A 138 0.57 -22.58 36.43
N THR A 139 1.48 -23.54 36.52
CA THR A 139 2.72 -23.53 35.73
C THR A 139 2.42 -24.02 34.32
N GLN A 140 2.66 -23.17 33.30
CA GLN A 140 2.68 -23.63 31.91
C GLN A 140 3.78 -24.69 31.74
N GLY A 141 3.39 -25.94 31.41
CA GLY A 141 4.33 -27.04 31.15
C GLY A 141 4.13 -28.29 32.02
N TYR A 142 3.24 -28.29 33.02
CA TYR A 142 2.95 -29.50 33.79
C TYR A 142 2.05 -30.44 32.97
N ARG A 143 2.65 -31.43 32.29
CA ARG A 143 1.93 -32.62 31.80
C ARG A 143 1.76 -33.56 32.98
N SER A 144 0.51 -33.74 33.42
CA SER A 144 0.10 -34.66 34.49
C SER A 144 0.33 -36.15 34.17
N ASP A 145 0.80 -36.45 32.98
CA ASP A 145 0.70 -37.75 32.31
C ASP A 145 2.06 -38.47 32.19
N LEU A 146 3.08 -38.03 32.93
CA LEU A 146 4.36 -38.71 33.10
C LEU A 146 4.45 -39.38 34.48
N ARG A 147 3.83 -40.55 34.63
CA ARG A 147 4.12 -41.51 35.71
C ARG A 147 3.89 -42.93 35.22
#